data_AF-A0A7S4R290-F1
#
_entry.id   AF-A0A7S4R290-F1
#
_cell.length_a   1.000
_cell.length_b   1.000
_cell.length_c   1.000
_cell.angle_alpha   90.00
_cell.angle_beta   90.00
_cell.angle_gamma   90.00
#
_symmetry.space_group_name_H-M   'P 1'
#
loop_
_entity.id
_entity.type
_entity.pdbx_description
1 polymer ?
#
loop_
_entity_poly.entity_id
_entity_poly.type
_entity_poly.pdbx_seq_one_letter_code
_entity_poly.pdbx_strand_id
1 'polypeptide(L)'
;MSTEDVEKQSNDAGKTVEIEEKGAGDEGLPSSYTHKKNDMVLDADGSTMQEEGGGRILMQVPEESKKFFTKKHAIAAAVLVGCYGSLAGLIAIINSIFSSNRETTTGIKHTNSAFGYHDGDNFGYTEPSPSDITTATDGGVVTESVGTYGVHLNEPVVTGSLQIPPYLDAVFVDMFQQSEEGGPELTPYLGMATSGEYPVFWRVPTVGSRVESVLSGCVKAVLATSAFRDDERAAENILRVYNVENRAYVNVDLSQTAGIERASDLNLAETGIADLFVTPHLHYASHKLLSFPEHKGRMFTVFRHPIERAIARHSAFIKENQSGAPGTNPALAQMSLADFAQSEYSSKDWMTRFLVNKRTGTITPADVKVAKEILRKKCLIGLYDKIEESIERIERYFGWFKNNEIERVCHQNQIAAARAQDTEDYMYEVGREESIDVGSEVYELLVNNNVNDMEVYWYAVALFGEQGKLFPPPVW
;
A
#
# COMPACT_ATOMS: atom_id res chain seq x y z
N MET A 1 8.86 69.60 0.96
CA MET A 1 8.25 70.31 -0.19
C MET A 1 7.36 69.29 -0.87
N SER A 2 6.08 69.46 -1.17
CA SER A 2 5.00 70.38 -0.82
C SER A 2 3.71 69.63 -1.21
N THR A 3 2.59 70.04 -0.63
CA THR A 3 1.21 69.61 -0.91
C THR A 3 0.69 70.05 -2.29
N GLU A 4 -0.52 69.56 -2.65
CA GLU A 4 -1.46 70.02 -3.72
C GLU A 4 -1.18 69.46 -5.13
N ASP A 5 -2.13 69.00 -5.97
CA ASP A 5 -3.60 68.95 -6.02
C ASP A 5 -4.00 67.93 -7.12
N VAL A 6 -5.25 67.43 -7.13
CA VAL A 6 -6.17 67.44 -8.30
C VAL A 6 -7.44 66.63 -8.00
N GLU A 7 -8.56 67.33 -8.14
CA GLU A 7 -9.96 66.93 -8.00
C GLU A 7 -10.54 66.27 -9.27
N LYS A 8 -11.56 65.40 -9.05
CA LYS A 8 -12.85 65.25 -9.75
C LYS A 8 -13.09 64.25 -10.92
N GLN A 9 -14.33 63.73 -10.86
CA GLN A 9 -15.17 62.94 -11.79
C GLN A 9 -15.05 61.41 -11.65
N SER A 10 -16.11 60.58 -11.58
CA SER A 10 -17.56 60.77 -11.75
C SER A 10 -18.35 59.64 -11.06
N ASN A 11 -19.63 59.91 -10.77
CA ASN A 11 -20.67 58.99 -10.30
C ASN A 11 -20.85 57.73 -11.16
N ASP A 12 -21.23 56.58 -10.57
CA ASP A 12 -22.52 55.93 -10.89
C ASP A 12 -22.95 54.81 -9.92
N ALA A 13 -24.27 54.70 -9.77
CA ALA A 13 -25.14 53.57 -9.40
C ALA A 13 -24.83 52.64 -8.22
N GLY A 14 -25.71 52.71 -7.21
CA GLY A 14 -25.79 51.77 -6.10
C GLY A 14 -26.63 50.50 -6.37
N LYS A 15 -26.53 49.57 -5.42
CA LYS A 15 -27.57 48.60 -5.04
C LYS A 15 -27.25 48.10 -3.63
N THR A 16 -28.04 48.54 -2.66
CA THR A 16 -28.06 48.04 -1.29
C THR A 16 -29.07 46.89 -1.23
N VAL A 17 -28.66 45.74 -0.71
CA VAL A 17 -29.55 44.62 -0.39
C VAL A 17 -29.70 44.59 1.14
N GLU A 18 -30.92 44.81 1.60
CA GLU A 18 -31.36 44.59 2.98
C GLU A 18 -31.32 43.09 3.28
N ILE A 19 -30.75 42.72 4.43
CA ILE A 19 -30.89 41.39 5.02
C ILE A 19 -31.75 41.55 6.27
N GLU A 20 -32.95 40.99 6.23
CA GLU A 20 -33.84 40.84 7.39
C GLU A 20 -33.23 39.89 8.41
N GLU A 21 -33.06 40.36 9.64
CA GLU A 21 -32.85 39.53 10.82
C GLU A 21 -34.19 38.90 11.22
N LYS A 22 -34.27 37.56 11.23
CA LYS A 22 -35.38 36.83 11.84
C LYS A 22 -34.99 36.30 13.21
N GLY A 23 -35.85 36.63 14.16
CA GLY A 23 -35.69 36.45 15.59
C GLY A 23 -35.59 35.01 16.08
N ALA A 24 -34.95 34.91 17.25
CA ALA A 24 -34.83 33.75 18.10
C ALA A 24 -36.20 33.26 18.61
N GLY A 25 -36.41 31.95 18.52
CA GLY A 25 -37.50 31.22 19.14
C GLY A 25 -36.94 30.16 20.08
N ASP A 26 -37.35 30.27 21.34
CA ASP A 26 -37.00 29.49 22.52
C ASP A 26 -37.87 28.23 22.59
N GLU A 27 -37.30 27.02 22.51
CA GLU A 27 -37.99 25.77 22.88
C GLU A 27 -37.05 24.74 23.53
N GLY A 28 -37.23 24.56 24.84
CA GLY A 28 -37.57 23.26 25.42
C GLY A 28 -36.57 22.09 25.36
N LEU A 29 -35.72 21.99 26.38
CA LEU A 29 -35.08 20.72 26.78
C LEU A 29 -36.10 19.74 27.38
N PRO A 30 -36.00 18.44 27.08
CA PRO A 30 -36.39 17.42 28.04
C PRO A 30 -35.24 16.52 28.47
N SER A 31 -35.39 16.11 29.72
CA SER A 31 -34.51 15.40 30.63
C SER A 31 -34.28 13.91 30.33
N SER A 32 -33.16 13.43 30.86
CA SER A 32 -32.93 12.09 31.44
C SER A 32 -33.06 10.86 30.53
N TYR A 33 -31.91 10.29 30.15
CA TYR A 33 -31.80 8.87 29.84
C TYR A 33 -31.22 8.13 31.05
N THR A 34 -32.01 7.21 31.60
CA THR A 34 -31.65 6.31 32.69
C THR A 34 -31.03 5.02 32.13
N HIS A 35 -29.90 4.61 32.71
CA HIS A 35 -29.32 3.30 32.50
C HIS A 35 -30.25 2.21 33.06
N LYS A 36 -30.75 1.31 32.21
CA LYS A 36 -31.20 -0.02 32.64
C LYS A 36 -30.04 -0.99 32.50
N LYS A 37 -29.49 -1.41 33.65
CA LYS A 37 -28.75 -2.67 33.77
C LYS A 37 -29.77 -3.80 33.75
N ASN A 38 -29.62 -4.73 32.81
CA ASN A 38 -30.23 -6.05 32.94
C ASN A 38 -29.22 -6.95 33.65
N ASP A 39 -29.59 -7.42 34.83
CA ASP A 39 -28.94 -8.53 35.52
C ASP A 39 -29.23 -9.82 34.74
N MET A 40 -28.19 -10.60 34.51
CA MET A 40 -28.27 -11.93 33.89
C MET A 40 -28.12 -12.96 35.01
N VAL A 41 -29.24 -13.62 35.32
CA VAL A 41 -29.31 -14.78 36.21
C VAL A 41 -28.88 -16.01 35.41
N LEU A 42 -27.95 -16.79 35.96
CA LEU A 42 -27.60 -18.13 35.49
C LEU A 42 -28.63 -19.11 36.05
N ASP A 43 -29.22 -19.92 35.18
CA ASP A 43 -29.81 -21.20 35.57
C ASP A 43 -29.11 -22.34 34.81
N ALA A 44 -28.98 -23.43 35.55
CA ALA A 44 -28.23 -24.61 35.22
C ALA A 44 -29.20 -25.77 34.98
N ASP A 45 -29.30 -26.25 33.74
CA ASP A 45 -29.80 -27.58 33.43
C ASP A 45 -29.27 -28.09 32.10
N GLY A 46 -28.35 -29.04 32.18
CA GLY A 46 -27.96 -29.83 31.03
C GLY A 46 -29.15 -30.65 30.53
N SER A 47 -29.55 -30.40 29.29
CA SER A 47 -30.24 -31.39 28.48
C SER A 47 -30.00 -31.18 26.98
N THR A 48 -29.68 -32.29 26.33
CA THR A 48 -29.52 -32.49 24.89
C THR A 48 -30.81 -32.22 24.12
N MET A 49 -30.70 -31.51 22.99
CA MET A 49 -31.63 -31.65 21.86
C MET A 49 -30.88 -31.73 20.53
N GLN A 50 -31.16 -32.79 19.77
CA GLN A 50 -31.03 -32.81 18.32
C GLN A 50 -32.11 -31.91 17.73
N GLU A 51 -31.74 -31.04 16.79
CA GLU A 51 -32.68 -30.54 15.79
C GLU A 51 -31.96 -30.32 14.46
N GLU A 52 -32.50 -30.97 13.43
CA GLU A 52 -32.25 -30.67 12.04
C GLU A 52 -32.87 -29.29 11.73
N GLY A 53 -32.08 -28.38 11.16
CA GLY A 53 -32.60 -27.07 10.76
C GLY A 53 -31.52 -26.25 10.07
N GLY A 54 -31.55 -26.23 8.74
CA GLY A 54 -30.73 -25.35 7.91
C GLY A 54 -31.05 -23.88 8.17
N GLY A 55 -30.38 -23.30 9.17
CA GLY A 55 -30.39 -21.87 9.46
C GLY A 55 -29.26 -21.16 8.73
N ARG A 56 -29.60 -20.24 7.83
CA ARG A 56 -28.67 -19.24 7.27
C ARG A 56 -28.11 -18.40 8.42
N ILE A 57 -26.80 -18.48 8.65
CA ILE A 57 -26.08 -17.52 9.48
C ILE A 57 -25.68 -16.36 8.56
N LEU A 58 -26.41 -15.25 8.63
CA LEU A 58 -25.96 -13.97 8.11
C LEU A 58 -24.93 -13.41 9.08
N MET A 59 -23.63 -13.54 8.76
CA MET A 59 -22.61 -12.74 9.44
C MET A 59 -22.71 -11.29 8.94
N GLN A 60 -22.92 -10.39 9.88
CA GLN A 60 -22.79 -8.96 9.64
C GLN A 60 -21.31 -8.64 9.41
N VAL A 61 -21.02 -7.95 8.30
CA VAL A 61 -19.77 -7.20 8.12
C VAL A 61 -19.50 -6.40 9.41
N PRO A 62 -18.29 -6.47 9.99
CA PRO A 62 -17.96 -5.71 11.19
C PRO A 62 -18.35 -4.24 11.00
N GLU A 63 -19.12 -3.69 11.94
CA GLU A 63 -19.64 -2.31 11.86
C GLU A 63 -18.51 -1.28 11.71
N GLU A 64 -17.27 -1.65 12.09
CA GLU A 64 -16.06 -0.84 11.93
C GLU A 64 -15.69 -0.56 10.46
N SER A 65 -15.95 -1.50 9.53
CA SER A 65 -15.67 -1.32 8.11
C SER A 65 -16.65 -0.34 7.45
N LYS A 66 -17.92 -0.32 7.90
CA LYS A 66 -18.94 0.63 7.41
C LYS A 66 -18.75 2.04 7.98
N LYS A 67 -18.24 2.16 9.21
CA LYS A 67 -17.87 3.46 9.82
C LYS A 67 -16.67 4.11 9.14
N PHE A 68 -15.84 3.35 8.43
CA PHE A 68 -14.62 3.85 7.81
C PHE A 68 -14.88 4.74 6.57
N PHE A 69 -15.89 4.41 5.76
CA PHE A 69 -16.21 5.13 4.51
C PHE A 69 -16.88 6.50 4.75
N THR A 70 -17.76 6.60 5.74
CA THR A 70 -18.43 7.86 6.09
C THR A 70 -17.53 8.83 6.85
N LYS A 71 -16.55 8.32 7.61
CA LYS A 71 -15.64 9.15 8.44
C LYS A 71 -14.56 9.87 7.62
N LYS A 72 -14.09 9.32 6.49
CA LYS A 72 -13.09 9.99 5.61
C LYS A 72 -13.61 11.31 5.04
N HIS A 73 -14.89 11.36 4.66
CA HIS A 73 -15.53 12.58 4.13
C HIS A 73 -15.72 13.66 5.20
N ALA A 74 -16.05 13.27 6.44
CA ALA A 74 -16.20 14.19 7.56
C ALA A 74 -14.86 14.77 8.05
N ILE A 75 -13.78 13.98 8.03
CA ILE A 75 -12.44 14.42 8.45
C ILE A 75 -11.84 15.39 7.43
N ALA A 76 -11.98 15.15 6.13
CA ALA A 76 -11.50 16.07 5.09
C ALA A 76 -12.17 17.45 5.19
N ALA A 77 -13.49 17.48 5.44
CA ALA A 77 -14.23 18.73 5.66
C ALA A 77 -13.84 19.42 7.00
N ALA A 78 -13.64 18.66 8.08
CA ALA A 78 -13.29 19.20 9.38
C ALA A 78 -11.84 19.73 9.47
N VAL A 79 -10.88 19.11 8.78
CA VAL A 79 -9.48 19.57 8.73
C VAL A 79 -9.37 20.89 7.95
N LEU A 80 -10.13 21.05 6.87
CA LEU A 80 -10.16 22.29 6.09
C LEU A 80 -10.79 23.46 6.86
N VAL A 81 -11.80 23.21 7.70
CA VAL A 81 -12.45 24.25 8.52
C VAL A 81 -11.67 24.52 9.82
N GLY A 82 -11.06 23.50 10.43
CA GLY A 82 -10.36 23.59 11.70
C GLY A 82 -8.99 24.28 11.62
N CYS A 83 -8.25 24.13 10.52
CA CYS A 83 -6.90 24.72 10.41
C CYS A 83 -6.90 26.22 10.05
N TYR A 84 -7.98 26.76 9.47
CA TYR A 84 -7.95 28.11 8.90
C TYR A 84 -8.95 29.10 9.51
N GLY A 85 -9.76 28.67 10.48
CA GLY A 85 -10.58 29.55 11.35
C GLY A 85 -11.69 30.37 10.67
N SER A 86 -11.61 30.59 9.36
CA SER A 86 -12.64 31.09 8.46
C SER A 86 -12.13 31.01 7.02
N LEU A 87 -13.04 30.94 6.04
CA LEU A 87 -12.71 31.02 4.61
C LEU A 87 -11.92 32.29 4.25
N ALA A 88 -12.10 33.38 5.02
CA ALA A 88 -11.38 34.63 4.85
C ALA A 88 -9.89 34.51 5.22
N GLY A 89 -9.54 33.69 6.21
CA GLY A 89 -8.14 33.42 6.61
C GLY A 89 -7.35 32.68 5.52
N LEU A 90 -8.00 31.71 4.87
CA LEU A 90 -7.41 30.96 3.75
C LEU A 90 -7.09 31.89 2.55
N ILE A 91 -8.03 32.79 2.21
CA ILE A 91 -7.86 33.76 1.11
C ILE A 91 -6.72 34.74 1.39
N ALA A 92 -6.56 35.18 2.65
CA ALA A 92 -5.47 36.08 3.04
C ALA A 92 -4.08 35.43 2.91
N ILE A 93 -3.95 34.15 3.28
CA ILE A 93 -2.70 33.39 3.16
C ILE A 93 -2.34 33.15 1.69
N ILE A 94 -3.33 32.76 0.86
CA ILE A 94 -3.13 32.58 -0.57
C ILE A 94 -2.63 33.89 -1.20
N ASN A 95 -3.25 35.02 -0.89
CA ASN A 95 -2.83 36.33 -1.41
C ASN A 95 -1.43 36.75 -0.94
N SER A 96 -1.04 36.40 0.30
CA SER A 96 0.31 36.66 0.81
C SER A 96 1.40 35.80 0.15
N ILE A 97 1.07 34.57 -0.24
CA ILE A 97 1.99 33.68 -0.97
C ILE A 97 2.21 34.19 -2.40
N PHE A 98 1.15 34.70 -3.05
CA PHE A 98 1.25 35.25 -4.40
C PHE A 98 1.95 36.62 -4.46
N SER A 99 1.91 37.44 -3.40
CA SER A 99 2.61 38.73 -3.38
C SER A 99 4.12 38.61 -3.15
N SER A 100 4.59 37.54 -2.50
CA SER A 100 6.01 37.37 -2.16
C SER A 100 6.89 36.88 -3.32
N ASN A 101 6.30 36.42 -4.43
CA ASN A 101 7.04 35.82 -5.55
C ASN A 101 7.33 36.77 -6.72
N ARG A 102 7.22 38.10 -6.54
CA ARG A 102 7.34 39.05 -7.65
C ARG A 102 8.67 39.81 -7.78
N GLU A 103 9.65 39.61 -6.90
CA GLU A 103 10.93 40.29 -7.01
C GLU A 103 12.10 39.34 -6.74
N THR A 104 12.64 38.72 -7.80
CA THR A 104 14.08 38.49 -8.08
C THR A 104 14.23 37.48 -9.22
N THR A 105 14.43 37.98 -10.45
CA THR A 105 14.85 37.14 -11.58
C THR A 105 16.07 37.77 -12.26
N THR A 106 17.26 37.35 -11.85
CA THR A 106 18.45 37.37 -12.71
C THR A 106 19.13 36.00 -12.66
N GLY A 107 18.95 35.26 -13.75
CA GLY A 107 19.94 34.37 -14.35
C GLY A 107 20.52 33.20 -13.54
N ILE A 108 19.73 32.13 -13.31
CA ILE A 108 20.25 30.75 -13.22
C ILE A 108 19.25 29.83 -13.93
N LYS A 109 19.72 29.11 -14.96
CA LYS A 109 18.96 28.03 -15.61
C LYS A 109 18.87 26.86 -14.64
N HIS A 110 17.77 26.76 -13.90
CA HIS A 110 17.39 25.53 -13.21
C HIS A 110 16.73 24.58 -14.22
N THR A 111 17.34 23.42 -14.43
CA THR A 111 16.65 22.25 -14.96
C THR A 111 15.70 21.75 -13.88
N ASN A 112 14.40 21.99 -14.03
CA ASN A 112 13.38 21.32 -13.23
C ASN A 112 13.32 19.85 -13.66
N SER A 113 14.13 18.98 -13.05
CA SER A 113 13.91 17.54 -13.07
C SER A 113 12.96 17.20 -11.91
N ALA A 114 11.66 17.28 -12.16
CA ALA A 114 10.71 16.54 -11.34
C ALA A 114 10.96 15.06 -11.64
N PHE A 115 11.58 14.34 -10.71
CA PHE A 115 11.67 12.89 -10.77
C PHE A 115 10.27 12.31 -10.55
N GLY A 116 9.48 12.27 -11.63
CA GLY A 116 8.25 11.48 -11.66
C GLY A 116 8.65 10.03 -11.45
N TYR A 117 8.28 9.47 -10.29
CA TYR A 117 8.35 8.04 -10.07
C TYR A 117 7.38 7.37 -11.06
N HIS A 118 7.92 6.82 -12.14
CA HIS A 118 7.16 5.97 -13.05
C HIS A 118 7.11 4.56 -12.45
N ASP A 119 5.99 4.24 -11.78
CA ASP A 119 5.59 2.88 -11.41
C ASP A 119 5.14 2.07 -12.65
N GLY A 120 5.89 2.22 -13.76
CA GLY A 120 5.68 1.51 -15.01
C GLY A 120 6.09 0.05 -14.88
N ASP A 121 5.41 -0.69 -14.01
CA ASP A 121 5.30 -2.15 -14.06
C ASP A 121 4.40 -2.50 -15.27
N ASN A 122 4.82 -2.07 -16.45
CA ASN A 122 4.32 -2.62 -17.69
C ASN A 122 4.98 -4.00 -17.78
N PHE A 123 4.33 -5.01 -17.18
CA PHE A 123 4.59 -6.41 -17.47
C PHE A 123 4.12 -6.71 -18.92
N GLY A 124 4.60 -5.92 -19.89
CA GLY A 124 4.45 -6.14 -21.30
C GLY A 124 5.36 -7.29 -21.71
N TYR A 125 5.01 -8.49 -21.26
CA TYR A 125 5.42 -9.68 -21.99
C TYR A 125 4.50 -9.76 -23.19
N THR A 126 5.08 -9.65 -24.38
CA THR A 126 4.40 -9.98 -25.63
C THR A 126 4.07 -11.48 -25.58
N GLU A 127 2.82 -11.82 -25.28
CA GLU A 127 2.34 -13.18 -25.50
C GLU A 127 2.36 -13.48 -27.01
N PRO A 128 2.75 -14.69 -27.45
CA PRO A 128 2.52 -15.10 -28.82
C PRO A 128 1.01 -15.14 -29.08
N SER A 129 0.56 -14.38 -30.07
CA SER A 129 -0.84 -14.28 -30.52
C SER A 129 -1.51 -15.66 -30.63
N PRO A 130 -2.62 -15.93 -29.91
CA PRO A 130 -3.41 -17.12 -30.14
C PRO A 130 -4.32 -16.89 -31.34
N SER A 131 -3.90 -17.40 -32.50
CA SER A 131 -4.84 -17.70 -33.58
C SER A 131 -5.49 -19.05 -33.28
N ASP A 132 -6.83 -19.06 -33.36
CA ASP A 132 -7.73 -20.20 -33.37
C ASP A 132 -8.07 -20.88 -32.03
N ILE A 133 -9.01 -20.28 -31.30
CA ILE A 133 -9.92 -21.01 -30.40
C ILE A 133 -11.36 -20.68 -30.80
N THR A 134 -12.03 -21.67 -31.40
CA THR A 134 -13.46 -21.64 -31.72
C THR A 134 -14.30 -21.76 -30.46
N THR A 135 -15.27 -20.87 -30.32
CA THR A 135 -16.25 -20.81 -29.23
C THR A 135 -17.27 -21.94 -29.32
N ALA A 136 -17.52 -22.60 -28.19
CA ALA A 136 -18.74 -23.37 -27.94
C ALA A 136 -19.46 -22.70 -26.76
N THR A 137 -20.60 -22.07 -27.04
CA THR A 137 -21.51 -21.52 -26.04
C THR A 137 -22.39 -22.64 -25.51
N ASP A 138 -22.37 -22.89 -24.20
CA ASP A 138 -23.49 -23.57 -23.54
C ASP A 138 -23.91 -22.76 -22.31
N GLY A 139 -25.19 -22.41 -22.29
CA GLY A 139 -25.79 -21.50 -21.33
C GLY A 139 -26.20 -22.24 -20.06
N GLY A 140 -25.37 -22.12 -19.01
CA GLY A 140 -25.72 -22.51 -17.65
C GLY A 140 -25.81 -21.27 -16.76
N VAL A 141 -27.00 -21.00 -16.22
CA VAL A 141 -27.19 -19.99 -15.17
C VAL A 141 -26.56 -20.55 -13.89
N VAL A 142 -25.39 -20.05 -13.53
CA VAL A 142 -24.73 -20.33 -12.25
C VAL A 142 -25.19 -19.27 -11.26
N THR A 143 -25.95 -19.68 -10.25
CA THR A 143 -26.22 -18.85 -9.07
C THR A 143 -25.07 -19.06 -8.08
N GLU A 144 -24.07 -18.18 -8.11
CA GLU A 144 -22.98 -18.17 -7.12
C GLU A 144 -23.41 -17.38 -5.87
N SER A 145 -23.25 -18.01 -4.71
CA SER A 145 -23.44 -17.39 -3.41
C SER A 145 -22.20 -16.61 -3.01
N VAL A 146 -22.37 -15.34 -2.62
CA VAL A 146 -21.31 -14.51 -2.01
C VAL A 146 -20.80 -15.22 -0.74
N GLY A 147 -19.59 -15.78 -0.82
CA GLY A 147 -18.97 -16.51 0.28
C GLY A 147 -18.46 -15.58 1.38
N THR A 148 -18.71 -15.93 2.63
CA THR A 148 -18.05 -15.32 3.80
C THR A 148 -16.65 -15.89 3.95
N TYR A 149 -15.62 -15.04 3.91
CA TYR A 149 -14.23 -15.45 4.13
C TYR A 149 -13.95 -15.63 5.63
N GLY A 150 -14.12 -16.85 6.14
CA GLY A 150 -13.66 -17.21 7.48
C GLY A 150 -12.16 -17.50 7.49
N VAL A 151 -11.37 -16.74 8.25
CA VAL A 151 -9.94 -17.03 8.44
C VAL A 151 -9.79 -18.06 9.55
N HIS A 152 -9.57 -19.32 9.19
CA HIS A 152 -9.19 -20.36 10.15
C HIS A 152 -7.67 -20.37 10.32
N LEU A 153 -7.17 -19.71 11.38
CA LEU A 153 -5.73 -19.70 11.70
C LEU A 153 -5.20 -21.07 12.15
N ASN A 154 -6.11 -21.97 12.53
CA ASN A 154 -5.81 -23.30 13.05
C ASN A 154 -6.22 -24.42 12.07
N GLU A 155 -6.22 -24.18 10.76
CA GLU A 155 -6.40 -25.29 9.83
C GLU A 155 -5.32 -26.35 10.11
N PRO A 156 -5.71 -27.62 10.35
CA PRO A 156 -4.74 -28.66 10.62
C PRO A 156 -3.78 -28.75 9.44
N VAL A 157 -2.47 -28.66 9.73
CA VAL A 157 -1.41 -28.79 8.74
C VAL A 157 -1.64 -30.12 8.02
N VAL A 158 -2.10 -30.04 6.77
CA VAL A 158 -2.31 -31.22 5.94
C VAL A 158 -0.95 -31.89 5.80
N THR A 159 -0.84 -33.14 6.26
CA THR A 159 0.42 -33.89 6.38
C THR A 159 1.00 -34.33 5.03
N GLY A 160 0.34 -34.02 3.91
CA GLY A 160 0.97 -34.01 2.59
C GLY A 160 1.80 -32.73 2.46
N SER A 161 3.13 -32.86 2.47
CA SER A 161 4.07 -31.74 2.64
C SER A 161 3.77 -30.60 1.68
N LEU A 162 3.11 -29.57 2.20
CA LEU A 162 2.92 -28.32 1.51
C LEU A 162 4.27 -27.62 1.54
N GLN A 163 5.07 -27.85 0.50
CA GLN A 163 6.46 -27.41 0.47
C GLN A 163 6.55 -26.01 -0.13
N ILE A 164 7.08 -25.08 0.67
CA ILE A 164 7.65 -23.84 0.15
C ILE A 164 8.63 -24.22 -0.96
N PRO A 165 8.66 -23.49 -2.10
CA PRO A 165 9.62 -23.76 -3.15
C PRO A 165 11.04 -23.89 -2.57
N PRO A 166 11.76 -25.01 -2.79
CA PRO A 166 12.99 -25.31 -2.04
C PRO A 166 14.05 -24.21 -2.10
N TYR A 167 14.12 -23.45 -3.20
CA TYR A 167 15.03 -22.32 -3.31
C TYR A 167 14.67 -21.16 -2.38
N LEU A 168 13.38 -20.84 -2.20
CA LEU A 168 12.97 -19.83 -1.22
C LEU A 168 13.26 -20.31 0.19
N ASP A 169 13.01 -21.59 0.46
CA ASP A 169 13.23 -22.16 1.78
C ASP A 169 14.72 -22.15 2.18
N ALA A 170 15.60 -22.39 1.20
CA ALA A 170 17.05 -22.38 1.39
C ALA A 170 17.63 -20.97 1.62
N VAL A 171 17.11 -19.95 0.93
CA VAL A 171 17.69 -18.59 0.94
C VAL A 171 17.06 -17.67 1.98
N PHE A 172 15.78 -17.86 2.34
CA PHE A 172 15.13 -17.05 3.37
C PHE A 172 15.14 -17.71 4.73
N VAL A 173 15.59 -16.94 5.72
CA VAL A 173 15.56 -17.36 7.13
C VAL A 173 14.12 -17.46 7.60
N ASP A 174 13.80 -18.50 8.36
CA ASP A 174 12.52 -18.61 9.03
C ASP A 174 12.33 -17.46 10.02
N MET A 175 11.17 -16.82 9.96
CA MET A 175 10.74 -15.75 10.85
C MET A 175 10.66 -16.20 12.30
N PHE A 176 10.26 -17.46 12.50
CA PHE A 176 9.98 -18.03 13.79
C PHE A 176 10.89 -19.22 14.04
N GLN A 177 11.45 -19.27 15.23
CA GLN A 177 12.11 -20.45 15.77
C GLN A 177 11.32 -20.94 17.00
N GLN A 178 11.47 -22.21 17.34
CA GLN A 178 10.96 -22.70 18.62
C GLN A 178 11.90 -22.23 19.73
N SER A 179 11.36 -21.50 20.70
CA SER A 179 12.09 -21.15 21.92
C SER A 179 12.31 -22.39 22.79
N GLU A 180 13.29 -22.31 23.69
CA GLU A 180 13.51 -23.37 24.71
C GLU A 180 12.27 -23.58 25.60
N GLU A 181 11.43 -22.55 25.74
CA GLU A 181 10.17 -22.58 26.50
C GLU A 181 8.99 -23.18 25.71
N GLY A 182 9.22 -23.63 24.47
CA GLY A 182 8.22 -24.33 23.65
C GLY A 182 7.23 -23.42 22.92
N GLY A 183 7.51 -22.11 22.84
CA GLY A 183 6.72 -21.14 22.09
C GLY A 183 7.40 -20.69 20.79
N PRO A 184 6.67 -20.13 19.82
CA PRO A 184 7.29 -19.45 18.69
C PRO A 184 7.93 -18.13 19.15
N GLU A 185 9.22 -17.95 18.85
CA GLU A 185 9.95 -16.70 19.07
C GLU A 185 10.42 -16.14 17.73
N LEU A 186 10.52 -14.82 17.61
CA LEU A 186 11.12 -14.19 16.42
C LEU A 186 12.58 -14.60 16.34
N THR A 187 12.98 -15.13 15.19
CA THR A 187 14.39 -15.34 14.90
C THR A 187 15.08 -13.97 14.90
N PRO A 188 16.03 -13.69 15.80
CA PRO A 188 16.65 -12.38 15.88
C PRO A 188 17.38 -12.06 14.57
N TYR A 189 17.29 -10.81 14.13
CA TYR A 189 18.10 -10.30 13.03
C TYR A 189 19.49 -9.95 13.57
N LEU A 190 20.52 -10.63 13.07
CA LEU A 190 21.88 -10.43 13.55
C LEU A 190 22.62 -9.31 12.80
N GLY A 191 22.06 -8.82 11.70
CA GLY A 191 22.69 -7.80 10.86
C GLY A 191 23.62 -8.37 9.79
N MET A 192 23.82 -7.60 8.72
CA MET A 192 24.70 -7.96 7.61
C MET A 192 26.13 -8.27 8.07
N ALA A 193 26.68 -7.44 8.96
CA ALA A 193 28.08 -7.53 9.39
C ALA A 193 28.42 -8.83 10.15
N THR A 194 27.44 -9.51 10.72
CA THR A 194 27.66 -10.70 11.56
C THR A 194 27.22 -12.00 10.89
N SER A 195 26.24 -11.94 9.98
CA SER A 195 25.51 -13.13 9.51
C SER A 195 25.35 -13.21 7.99
N GLY A 196 25.72 -12.17 7.25
CA GLY A 196 25.44 -12.09 5.81
C GLY A 196 23.94 -12.08 5.48
N GLU A 197 23.10 -11.75 6.45
CA GLU A 197 21.66 -11.65 6.26
C GLU A 197 21.27 -10.26 5.73
N TYR A 198 20.57 -10.26 4.59
CA TYR A 198 20.06 -9.05 3.95
C TYR A 198 18.56 -8.90 4.19
N PRO A 199 18.12 -7.75 4.70
CA PRO A 199 16.72 -7.33 4.58
C PRO A 199 16.32 -7.33 3.10
N VAL A 200 15.17 -7.94 2.79
CA VAL A 200 14.60 -7.95 1.43
C VAL A 200 13.16 -7.47 1.49
N PHE A 201 12.93 -6.28 0.97
CA PHE A 201 11.59 -5.74 0.83
C PHE A 201 10.98 -6.27 -0.46
N TRP A 202 10.04 -7.21 -0.33
CA TRP A 202 9.22 -7.62 -1.45
C TRP A 202 8.25 -6.49 -1.78
N ARG A 203 8.52 -5.79 -2.89
CA ARG A 203 7.74 -4.62 -3.31
C ARG A 203 6.42 -5.07 -3.93
N VAL A 204 5.34 -4.92 -3.16
CA VAL A 204 3.97 -5.02 -3.69
C VAL A 204 3.66 -3.73 -4.47
N PRO A 205 3.14 -3.82 -5.71
CA PRO A 205 2.79 -2.66 -6.53
C PRO A 205 1.91 -1.68 -5.78
N THR A 206 2.10 -0.38 -6.02
CA THR A 206 1.34 0.73 -5.41
C THR A 206 1.49 0.91 -3.90
N VAL A 207 2.38 0.14 -3.25
CA VAL A 207 2.66 0.24 -1.81
C VAL A 207 4.13 0.62 -1.55
N GLY A 208 5.04 0.15 -2.40
CA GLY A 208 6.49 0.19 -2.17
C GLY A 208 7.10 1.56 -1.91
N SER A 209 6.75 2.56 -2.72
CA SER A 209 7.40 3.87 -2.74
C SER A 209 7.39 4.60 -1.38
N ARG A 210 6.40 4.31 -0.53
CA ARG A 210 6.25 4.91 0.81
C ARG A 210 7.22 4.34 1.81
N VAL A 211 7.28 3.01 1.84
CA VAL A 211 8.21 2.27 2.68
C VAL A 211 9.62 2.66 2.27
N GLU A 212 9.92 2.68 0.97
CA GLU A 212 11.21 3.15 0.45
C GLU A 212 11.55 4.58 0.86
N SER A 213 10.57 5.50 0.83
CA SER A 213 10.78 6.90 1.23
C SER A 213 11.10 7.05 2.71
N VAL A 214 10.49 6.24 3.57
CA VAL A 214 10.81 6.24 5.01
C VAL A 214 12.17 5.59 5.27
N LEU A 215 12.46 4.44 4.64
CA LEU A 215 13.72 3.74 4.85
C LEU A 215 14.93 4.53 4.33
N SER A 216 14.82 5.14 3.14
CA SER A 216 15.90 5.98 2.60
C SER A 216 15.93 7.38 3.23
N GLY A 217 14.78 7.96 3.54
CA GLY A 217 14.66 9.34 4.00
C GLY A 217 14.87 9.53 5.50
N CYS A 218 14.32 8.64 6.32
CA CYS A 218 14.30 8.75 7.78
C CYS A 218 15.29 7.79 8.43
N VAL A 219 15.24 6.49 8.09
CA VAL A 219 16.18 5.49 8.61
C VAL A 219 17.60 5.73 8.08
N LYS A 220 17.71 6.32 6.89
CA LYS A 220 18.95 6.56 6.13
C LYS A 220 19.63 5.28 5.65
N ALA A 221 18.84 4.25 5.35
CA ALA A 221 19.33 3.03 4.73
C ALA A 221 19.76 3.27 3.27
N VAL A 222 20.86 2.65 2.87
CA VAL A 222 21.32 2.62 1.47
C VAL A 222 20.54 1.55 0.72
N LEU A 223 19.74 1.96 -0.26
CA LEU A 223 18.83 1.05 -0.96
C LEU A 223 19.39 0.59 -2.31
N ALA A 224 19.33 -0.71 -2.57
CA ALA A 224 19.34 -1.23 -3.94
C ALA A 224 17.88 -1.41 -4.39
N THR A 225 17.40 -0.55 -5.29
CA THR A 225 15.97 -0.47 -5.70
C THR A 225 15.87 -0.12 -7.19
N SER A 226 14.73 0.39 -7.66
CA SER A 226 14.48 0.86 -9.03
C SER A 226 14.95 2.30 -9.30
N ALA A 227 15.69 2.93 -8.38
CA ALA A 227 16.02 4.36 -8.43
C ALA A 227 16.86 4.77 -9.66
N PHE A 228 17.52 3.81 -10.32
CA PHE A 228 18.37 4.04 -11.48
C PHE A 228 17.80 3.45 -12.78
N ARG A 229 16.52 3.07 -12.82
CA ARG A 229 15.88 2.43 -14.00
C ARG A 229 16.18 3.13 -15.33
N ASP A 230 16.06 4.46 -15.34
CA ASP A 230 16.23 5.29 -16.54
C ASP A 230 17.50 6.17 -16.46
N ASP A 231 18.48 5.76 -15.66
CA ASP A 231 19.68 6.52 -15.38
C ASP A 231 20.92 5.82 -15.95
N GLU A 232 21.73 6.54 -16.73
CA GLU A 232 22.94 6.00 -17.36
C GLU A 232 23.94 5.43 -16.35
N ARG A 233 23.90 5.89 -15.08
CA ARG A 233 24.75 5.37 -14.00
C ARG A 233 24.45 3.91 -13.67
N ALA A 234 23.25 3.42 -14.00
CA ALA A 234 22.90 2.00 -13.90
C ALA A 234 23.75 1.11 -14.80
N ALA A 235 24.38 1.65 -15.84
CA ALA A 235 25.21 0.91 -16.79
C ALA A 235 26.71 0.92 -16.42
N GLU A 236 27.11 1.61 -15.34
CA GLU A 236 28.52 1.61 -14.91
C GLU A 236 29.00 0.20 -14.55
N ASN A 237 30.28 -0.12 -14.78
CA ASN A 237 30.83 -1.44 -14.47
C ASN A 237 31.26 -1.62 -13.00
N ILE A 238 30.89 -0.68 -12.14
CA ILE A 238 31.23 -0.67 -10.72
C ILE A 238 30.01 -0.25 -9.91
N LEU A 239 29.83 -0.89 -8.76
CA LEU A 239 28.79 -0.54 -7.82
C LEU A 239 29.22 0.68 -6.99
N ARG A 240 28.33 1.66 -6.87
CA ARG A 240 28.55 2.90 -6.14
C ARG A 240 27.27 3.34 -5.45
N VAL A 241 27.46 3.97 -4.30
CA VAL A 241 26.39 4.68 -3.60
C VAL A 241 26.34 6.12 -4.09
N TYR A 242 25.14 6.53 -4.50
CA TYR A 242 24.85 7.88 -4.95
C TYR A 242 23.82 8.50 -4.00
N ASN A 243 24.05 9.76 -3.66
CA ASN A 243 23.10 10.56 -2.89
C ASN A 243 22.19 11.32 -3.86
N VAL A 244 20.91 10.98 -3.88
CA VAL A 244 19.87 11.65 -4.66
C VAL A 244 18.88 12.24 -3.66
N GLU A 245 18.73 13.57 -3.64
CA GLU A 245 17.78 14.26 -2.74
C GLU A 245 17.91 13.84 -1.25
N ASN A 246 19.15 13.73 -0.75
CA ASN A 246 19.45 13.32 0.63
C ASN A 246 19.01 11.89 0.99
N ARG A 247 18.92 11.03 -0.03
CA ARG A 247 18.67 9.59 0.05
C ARG A 247 19.81 8.84 -0.65
N ALA A 248 20.22 7.70 -0.09
CA ALA A 248 21.35 6.93 -0.60
C ALA A 248 20.86 5.70 -1.37
N TYR A 249 21.35 5.55 -2.59
CA TYR A 249 20.96 4.46 -3.49
C TYR A 249 22.19 3.84 -4.16
N VAL A 250 22.15 2.53 -4.39
CA VAL A 250 23.13 1.84 -5.23
C VAL A 250 22.72 1.96 -6.70
N ASN A 251 23.67 2.17 -7.60
CA ASN A 251 23.46 2.26 -9.06
C ASN A 251 23.12 0.92 -9.74
N VAL A 252 22.02 0.31 -9.31
CA VAL A 252 21.41 -0.90 -9.86
C VAL A 252 19.91 -0.67 -10.02
N ASP A 253 19.27 -1.43 -10.90
CA ASP A 253 17.81 -1.51 -11.00
C ASP A 253 17.33 -2.91 -10.62
N LEU A 254 16.85 -3.06 -9.39
CA LEU A 254 16.31 -4.34 -8.92
C LEU A 254 14.83 -4.56 -9.28
N SER A 255 14.19 -3.63 -10.02
CA SER A 255 12.84 -3.84 -10.58
C SER A 255 12.82 -4.54 -11.93
N GLN A 256 13.99 -4.91 -12.47
CA GLN A 256 14.10 -5.64 -13.72
C GLN A 256 15.04 -6.83 -13.58
N THR A 257 14.76 -7.91 -14.30
CA THR A 257 15.63 -9.10 -14.32
C THR A 257 17.04 -8.78 -14.82
N ALA A 258 17.17 -7.95 -15.86
CA ALA A 258 18.48 -7.54 -16.39
C ALA A 258 19.32 -6.77 -15.35
N GLY A 259 18.69 -5.90 -14.56
CA GLY A 259 19.39 -5.17 -13.50
C GLY A 259 19.73 -6.06 -12.30
N ILE A 260 18.91 -7.08 -12.00
CA ILE A 260 19.24 -8.12 -11.02
C ILE A 260 20.43 -8.97 -11.48
N GLU A 261 20.47 -9.38 -12.75
CA GLU A 261 21.63 -10.11 -13.31
C GLU A 261 22.90 -9.28 -13.19
N ARG A 262 22.86 -8.00 -13.60
CA ARG A 262 24.02 -7.11 -13.43
C ARG A 262 24.43 -6.97 -11.97
N ALA A 263 23.48 -6.81 -11.05
CA ALA A 263 23.77 -6.72 -9.63
C ALA A 263 24.45 -7.99 -9.10
N SER A 264 24.02 -9.16 -9.58
CA SER A 264 24.65 -10.45 -9.30
C SER A 264 26.07 -10.54 -9.88
N ASP A 265 26.25 -10.15 -11.16
CA ASP A 265 27.56 -10.18 -11.83
C ASP A 265 28.59 -9.26 -11.16
N LEU A 266 28.11 -8.17 -10.55
CA LEU A 266 28.92 -7.23 -9.78
C LEU A 266 29.03 -7.61 -8.30
N ASN A 267 28.54 -8.78 -7.89
CA ASN A 267 28.61 -9.31 -6.53
C ASN A 267 28.02 -8.35 -5.48
N LEU A 268 26.83 -7.78 -5.75
CA LEU A 268 26.19 -6.79 -4.88
C LEU A 268 26.08 -7.26 -3.43
N ALA A 269 25.70 -8.52 -3.21
CA ALA A 269 25.53 -9.10 -1.87
C ALA A 269 26.85 -9.31 -1.13
N GLU A 270 27.96 -9.47 -1.83
CA GLU A 270 29.29 -9.63 -1.24
C GLU A 270 29.90 -8.27 -0.87
N THR A 271 29.52 -7.21 -1.60
CA THR A 271 30.11 -5.88 -1.39
C THR A 271 29.69 -5.22 -0.08
N GLY A 272 28.52 -5.57 0.46
CA GLY A 272 27.96 -4.99 1.69
C GLY A 272 27.63 -3.49 1.59
N ILE A 273 27.55 -2.91 0.39
CA ILE A 273 27.30 -1.47 0.20
C ILE A 273 25.82 -1.08 0.33
N ALA A 274 24.91 -2.06 0.21
CA ALA A 274 23.48 -1.85 0.33
C ALA A 274 23.00 -2.39 1.68
N ASP A 275 22.17 -1.65 2.38
CA ASP A 275 21.55 -2.07 3.64
C ASP A 275 20.29 -2.92 3.43
N LEU A 276 19.66 -2.79 2.25
CA LEU A 276 18.37 -3.39 1.93
C LEU A 276 18.23 -3.58 0.41
N PHE A 277 17.72 -4.74 0.02
CA PHE A 277 17.27 -5.01 -1.35
C PHE A 277 15.77 -4.76 -1.47
N VAL A 278 15.37 -3.94 -2.44
CA VAL A 278 13.96 -3.68 -2.76
C VAL A 278 13.69 -4.20 -4.16
N THR A 279 12.77 -5.15 -4.28
CA THR A 279 12.48 -5.76 -5.57
C THR A 279 11.04 -6.27 -5.63
N PRO A 280 10.32 -6.06 -6.74
CA PRO A 280 9.11 -6.81 -7.01
C PRO A 280 9.45 -8.25 -7.36
N HIS A 281 10.64 -8.55 -7.93
CA HIS A 281 11.05 -9.86 -8.47
C HIS A 281 11.56 -10.86 -7.41
N LEU A 282 10.83 -11.06 -6.30
CA LEU A 282 11.28 -11.85 -5.13
C LEU A 282 12.03 -13.14 -5.52
N HIS A 283 11.41 -14.03 -6.28
CA HIS A 283 12.02 -15.33 -6.59
C HIS A 283 13.31 -15.22 -7.40
N TYR A 284 13.34 -14.32 -8.39
CA TYR A 284 14.49 -14.16 -9.26
C TYR A 284 15.65 -13.50 -8.52
N ALA A 285 15.36 -12.41 -7.80
CA ALA A 285 16.33 -11.72 -6.96
C ALA A 285 16.89 -12.63 -5.88
N SER A 286 16.06 -13.46 -5.24
CA SER A 286 16.53 -14.38 -4.20
C SER A 286 17.46 -15.45 -4.79
N HIS A 287 17.12 -15.99 -5.96
CA HIS A 287 18.00 -16.93 -6.63
C HIS A 287 19.31 -16.30 -7.10
N LYS A 288 19.30 -15.06 -7.57
CA LYS A 288 20.51 -14.43 -8.12
C LYS A 288 21.40 -13.80 -7.06
N LEU A 289 20.80 -13.11 -6.08
CA LEU A 289 21.54 -12.32 -5.09
C LEU A 289 21.80 -13.08 -3.78
N LEU A 290 21.03 -14.14 -3.48
CA LEU A 290 21.09 -14.82 -2.18
C LEU A 290 21.39 -16.34 -2.28
N SER A 291 21.75 -16.85 -3.46
CA SER A 291 22.08 -18.29 -3.58
C SER A 291 23.48 -18.65 -3.07
N PHE A 292 24.26 -17.68 -2.60
CA PHE A 292 25.57 -17.95 -1.99
C PHE A 292 25.37 -18.50 -0.57
N PRO A 293 26.13 -19.53 -0.14
CA PRO A 293 25.94 -20.17 1.16
C PRO A 293 25.99 -19.21 2.36
N GLU A 294 26.67 -18.07 2.20
CA GLU A 294 26.90 -17.07 3.23
C GLU A 294 25.87 -15.92 3.19
N HIS A 295 24.98 -15.88 2.19
CA HIS A 295 24.03 -14.78 2.00
C HIS A 295 22.61 -15.29 2.12
N LYS A 296 21.89 -14.79 3.13
CA LYS A 296 20.49 -15.15 3.34
C LYS A 296 19.62 -13.91 3.33
N GLY A 297 18.35 -14.10 3.01
CA GLY A 297 17.35 -13.05 3.02
C GLY A 297 16.53 -13.05 4.30
N ARG A 298 16.08 -11.86 4.70
CA ARG A 298 15.02 -11.60 5.68
C ARG A 298 13.91 -10.87 4.96
N MET A 299 12.91 -11.62 4.49
CA MET A 299 11.84 -11.03 3.69
C MET A 299 10.87 -10.26 4.59
N PHE A 300 10.47 -9.08 4.13
CA PHE A 300 9.34 -8.35 4.67
C PHE A 300 8.56 -7.66 3.55
N THR A 301 7.32 -7.30 3.84
CA THR A 301 6.48 -6.57 2.89
C THR A 301 5.38 -5.79 3.59
N VAL A 302 4.67 -4.95 2.85
CA VAL A 302 3.48 -4.25 3.32
C VAL A 302 2.32 -4.59 2.38
N PHE A 303 1.26 -5.17 2.93
CA PHE A 303 0.06 -5.55 2.19
C PHE A 303 -0.92 -4.38 2.14
N ARG A 304 -1.56 -4.22 0.98
CA ARG A 304 -2.75 -3.37 0.78
C ARG A 304 -3.92 -4.26 0.40
N HIS A 305 -5.13 -3.86 0.77
CA HIS A 305 -6.34 -4.59 0.41
C HIS A 305 -6.39 -4.81 -1.12
N PRO A 306 -6.62 -6.05 -1.63
CA PRO A 306 -6.49 -6.36 -3.06
C PRO A 306 -7.34 -5.47 -3.98
N ILE A 307 -8.55 -5.11 -3.53
CA ILE A 307 -9.43 -4.20 -4.29
C ILE A 307 -8.85 -2.79 -4.36
N GLU A 308 -8.40 -2.23 -3.23
CA GLU A 308 -7.78 -0.90 -3.22
C GLU A 308 -6.47 -0.88 -4.01
N ARG A 309 -5.72 -1.98 -4.00
CA ARG A 309 -4.52 -2.14 -4.83
C ARG A 309 -4.89 -2.17 -6.32
N ALA A 310 -5.96 -2.87 -6.70
CA ALA A 310 -6.40 -2.92 -8.09
C ALA A 310 -6.85 -1.54 -8.61
N ILE A 311 -7.57 -0.79 -7.78
CA ILE A 311 -7.94 0.61 -8.03
C ILE A 311 -6.69 1.46 -8.18
N ALA A 312 -5.78 1.44 -7.20
CA ALA A 312 -4.53 2.20 -7.29
C ALA A 312 -3.69 1.84 -8.53
N ARG A 313 -3.72 0.58 -8.97
CA ARG A 313 -3.04 0.16 -10.21
C ARG A 313 -3.71 0.73 -11.45
N HIS A 314 -5.04 0.78 -11.50
CA HIS A 314 -5.78 1.45 -12.59
C HIS A 314 -5.38 2.92 -12.69
N SER A 315 -5.41 3.67 -11.60
CA SER A 315 -4.97 5.07 -11.59
C SER A 315 -3.53 5.28 -12.04
N ALA A 316 -2.59 4.45 -11.57
CA ALA A 316 -1.21 4.46 -12.07
C ALA A 316 -1.15 4.18 -13.59
N PHE A 317 -1.87 3.17 -14.06
CA PHE A 317 -1.94 2.80 -15.48
C PHE A 317 -2.51 3.92 -16.36
N ILE A 318 -3.55 4.62 -15.90
CA ILE A 318 -4.11 5.77 -16.59
C ILE A 318 -3.08 6.90 -16.70
N LYS A 319 -2.41 7.25 -15.59
CA LYS A 319 -1.40 8.31 -15.58
C LYS A 319 -0.20 8.01 -16.47
N GLU A 320 0.29 6.77 -16.44
CA GLU A 320 1.35 6.30 -17.34
C GLU A 320 0.96 6.56 -18.79
N ASN A 321 -0.26 6.19 -19.19
CA ASN A 321 -0.75 6.35 -20.55
C ASN A 321 -1.12 7.81 -20.93
N GLN A 322 -1.29 8.70 -19.95
CA GLN A 322 -1.51 10.13 -20.18
C GLN A 322 -0.22 10.92 -20.40
N SER A 323 0.92 10.39 -19.94
CA SER A 323 2.21 11.12 -19.97
C SER A 323 2.69 11.48 -21.38
N GLY A 324 2.18 10.80 -22.41
CA GLY A 324 2.64 10.97 -23.80
C GLY A 324 4.06 10.45 -24.04
N ALA A 325 4.65 9.74 -23.06
CA ALA A 325 5.95 9.11 -23.22
C ALA A 325 5.93 8.07 -24.35
N PRO A 326 7.07 7.79 -25.00
CA PRO A 326 7.15 6.75 -26.03
C PRO A 326 6.59 5.41 -25.53
N GLY A 327 5.69 4.79 -26.31
CA GLY A 327 5.04 3.52 -25.95
C GLY A 327 3.74 3.65 -25.16
N THR A 328 3.31 4.87 -24.81
CA THR A 328 1.99 5.13 -24.21
C THR A 328 0.88 5.08 -25.25
N ASN A 329 -0.31 4.63 -24.84
CA ASN A 329 -1.49 4.63 -25.70
C ASN A 329 -2.57 5.58 -25.10
N PRO A 330 -2.81 6.75 -25.71
CA PRO A 330 -3.80 7.70 -25.22
C PRO A 330 -5.23 7.16 -25.15
N ALA A 331 -5.57 6.09 -25.88
CA ALA A 331 -6.86 5.44 -25.75
C ALA A 331 -6.99 4.71 -24.40
N LEU A 332 -5.90 4.12 -23.90
CA LEU A 332 -5.86 3.45 -22.59
C LEU A 332 -5.99 4.45 -21.43
N ALA A 333 -5.56 5.70 -21.63
CA ALA A 333 -5.73 6.79 -20.66
C ALA A 333 -7.19 7.21 -20.37
N GLN A 334 -8.14 6.70 -21.16
CA GLN A 334 -9.58 6.93 -20.98
C GLN A 334 -10.33 5.65 -20.58
N MET A 335 -9.62 4.56 -20.28
CA MET A 335 -10.21 3.29 -19.86
C MET A 335 -10.92 3.47 -18.51
N SER A 336 -12.21 3.12 -18.44
CA SER A 336 -12.95 3.10 -17.18
C SER A 336 -12.40 2.02 -16.25
N LEU A 337 -12.71 2.07 -14.95
CA LEU A 337 -12.29 1.01 -14.04
C LEU A 337 -12.98 -0.33 -14.39
N ALA A 338 -14.24 -0.28 -14.83
CA ALA A 338 -14.96 -1.46 -15.31
C ALA A 338 -14.25 -2.13 -16.51
N ASP A 339 -13.88 -1.33 -17.52
CA ASP A 339 -13.14 -1.81 -18.69
C ASP A 339 -11.77 -2.37 -18.28
N PHE A 340 -11.08 -1.67 -17.36
CA PHE A 340 -9.80 -2.13 -16.82
C PHE A 340 -9.95 -3.49 -16.15
N ALA A 341 -10.94 -3.65 -15.25
CA ALA A 341 -11.20 -4.91 -14.55
C ALA A 341 -11.51 -6.07 -15.51
N GLN A 342 -12.15 -5.80 -16.65
CA GLN A 342 -12.43 -6.83 -17.65
C GLN A 342 -11.25 -7.09 -18.62
N SER A 343 -10.34 -6.13 -18.75
CA SER A 343 -9.19 -6.22 -19.65
C SER A 343 -8.08 -7.15 -19.15
N GLU A 344 -7.15 -7.46 -20.05
CA GLU A 344 -5.90 -8.16 -19.74
C GLU A 344 -4.93 -7.34 -18.85
N TYR A 345 -5.14 -6.02 -18.76
CA TYR A 345 -4.31 -5.15 -17.92
C TYR A 345 -4.61 -5.31 -16.42
N SER A 346 -5.78 -5.88 -16.06
CA SER A 346 -6.09 -6.22 -14.68
C SER A 346 -5.31 -7.46 -14.26
N SER A 347 -4.38 -7.26 -13.33
CA SER A 347 -3.57 -8.35 -12.79
C SER A 347 -4.37 -9.21 -11.80
N LYS A 348 -4.94 -10.30 -12.29
CA LYS A 348 -5.75 -11.25 -11.49
C LYS A 348 -4.90 -12.04 -10.51
N ASP A 349 -5.29 -12.05 -9.24
CA ASP A 349 -4.60 -12.76 -8.14
C ASP A 349 -3.08 -12.53 -8.14
N TRP A 350 -2.64 -11.30 -8.42
CA TRP A 350 -1.23 -10.98 -8.61
C TRP A 350 -0.37 -11.43 -7.44
N MET A 351 -0.82 -11.25 -6.21
CA MET A 351 -0.05 -11.53 -4.99
C MET A 351 0.19 -13.02 -4.80
N THR A 352 -0.89 -13.80 -4.94
CA THR A 352 -0.87 -15.26 -4.81
C THR A 352 0.01 -15.85 -5.91
N ARG A 353 -0.21 -15.44 -7.17
CA ARG A 353 0.62 -15.83 -8.31
C ARG A 353 2.08 -15.50 -8.10
N PHE A 354 2.34 -14.32 -7.57
CA PHE A 354 3.69 -13.86 -7.33
C PHE A 354 4.37 -14.75 -6.28
N LEU A 355 3.73 -14.98 -5.13
CA LEU A 355 4.28 -15.79 -4.03
C LEU A 355 4.56 -17.24 -4.43
N VAL A 356 3.71 -17.84 -5.26
CA VAL A 356 3.89 -19.24 -5.71
C VAL A 356 4.67 -19.36 -7.02
N ASN A 357 5.24 -18.26 -7.52
CA ASN A 357 5.94 -18.17 -8.80
C ASN A 357 5.13 -18.68 -10.01
N LYS A 358 3.80 -18.51 -9.99
CA LYS A 358 2.87 -19.01 -11.01
C LYS A 358 2.26 -17.87 -11.81
N ARG A 359 3.01 -17.39 -12.81
CA ARG A 359 2.66 -16.21 -13.61
C ARG A 359 1.39 -16.40 -14.44
N THR A 360 1.17 -17.60 -14.96
CA THR A 360 0.05 -17.92 -15.86
C THR A 360 -0.73 -19.14 -15.35
N GLY A 361 -1.88 -19.42 -15.99
CA GLY A 361 -2.73 -20.57 -15.66
C GLY A 361 -3.58 -20.37 -14.41
N THR A 362 -4.35 -21.39 -14.04
CA THR A 362 -5.33 -21.33 -12.94
C THR A 362 -4.67 -21.48 -11.57
N ILE A 363 -4.99 -20.59 -10.63
CA ILE A 363 -4.58 -20.71 -9.22
C ILE A 363 -5.46 -21.76 -8.53
N THR A 364 -4.83 -22.71 -7.86
CA THR A 364 -5.48 -23.80 -7.15
C THR A 364 -5.53 -23.52 -5.64
N PRO A 365 -6.41 -24.20 -4.88
CA PRO A 365 -6.39 -24.10 -3.42
C PRO A 365 -5.05 -24.48 -2.78
N ALA A 366 -4.28 -25.37 -3.43
CA ALA A 366 -2.93 -25.72 -2.98
C ALA A 366 -1.96 -24.53 -3.12
N ASP A 367 -2.07 -23.76 -4.20
CA ASP A 367 -1.26 -22.56 -4.42
C ASP A 367 -1.53 -21.51 -3.32
N VAL A 368 -2.81 -21.29 -2.96
CA VAL A 368 -3.18 -20.37 -1.87
C VAL A 368 -2.56 -20.81 -0.54
N LYS A 369 -2.60 -22.12 -0.24
CA LYS A 369 -1.95 -22.67 0.96
C LYS A 369 -0.44 -22.44 0.94
N VAL A 370 0.22 -22.58 -0.22
CA VAL A 370 1.67 -22.37 -0.34
C VAL A 370 2.01 -20.90 -0.13
N ALA A 371 1.22 -19.99 -0.71
CA ALA A 371 1.37 -18.55 -0.48
C ALA A 371 1.26 -18.21 1.02
N LYS A 372 0.24 -18.75 1.71
CA LYS A 372 0.08 -18.59 3.16
C LYS A 372 1.28 -19.13 3.94
N GLU A 373 1.79 -20.31 3.60
CA GLU A 373 2.97 -20.89 4.25
C GLU A 373 4.23 -20.06 4.05
N ILE A 374 4.44 -19.49 2.85
CA ILE A 374 5.55 -18.56 2.58
C ILE A 374 5.44 -17.34 3.49
N LEU A 375 4.27 -16.73 3.60
CA LEU A 375 4.06 -15.57 4.46
C LEU A 375 4.30 -15.91 5.92
N ARG A 376 3.70 -17.01 6.40
CA ARG A 376 3.81 -17.46 7.79
C ARG A 376 5.25 -17.76 8.19
N LYS A 377 6.01 -18.45 7.34
CA LYS A 377 7.36 -18.88 7.70
C LYS A 377 8.43 -17.86 7.39
N LYS A 378 8.29 -17.05 6.32
CA LYS A 378 9.42 -16.29 5.77
C LYS A 378 9.24 -14.78 5.79
N CYS A 379 8.04 -14.24 6.05
CA CYS A 379 7.72 -12.83 5.78
C CYS A 379 7.30 -12.02 7.01
N LEU A 380 7.96 -10.89 7.26
CA LEU A 380 7.48 -9.91 8.25
C LEU A 380 6.41 -9.08 7.56
N ILE A 381 5.20 -9.11 8.11
CA ILE A 381 4.02 -8.50 7.51
C ILE A 381 3.84 -7.10 8.07
N GLY A 382 3.71 -6.13 7.17
CA GLY A 382 3.09 -4.84 7.41
C GLY A 382 1.73 -4.73 6.72
N LEU A 383 0.90 -3.79 7.17
CA LEU A 383 -0.38 -3.44 6.56
C LEU A 383 -0.40 -1.95 6.20
N TYR A 384 -0.85 -1.65 4.99
CA TYR A 384 -0.89 -0.29 4.46
C TYR A 384 -1.80 0.64 5.28
N ASP A 385 -2.96 0.15 5.72
CA ASP A 385 -3.88 0.91 6.57
C ASP A 385 -3.34 1.16 7.98
N LYS A 386 -2.27 0.44 8.34
CA LYS A 386 -1.54 0.58 9.60
C LYS A 386 -0.06 0.86 9.33
N ILE A 387 0.22 1.71 8.33
CA ILE A 387 1.59 1.92 7.84
C ILE A 387 2.54 2.43 8.93
N GLU A 388 2.08 3.30 9.84
CA GLU A 388 2.88 3.78 10.98
C GLU A 388 3.34 2.61 11.87
N GLU A 389 2.39 1.79 12.32
CA GLU A 389 2.66 0.60 13.15
C GLU A 389 3.53 -0.42 12.40
N SER A 390 3.31 -0.56 11.09
CA SER A 390 4.08 -1.48 10.24
C SER A 390 5.54 -1.07 10.15
N ILE A 391 5.81 0.22 9.89
CA ILE A 391 7.17 0.76 9.82
C ILE A 391 7.87 0.59 11.17
N GLU A 392 7.21 0.93 12.27
CA GLU A 392 7.78 0.79 13.62
C GLU A 392 8.19 -0.66 13.91
N ARG A 393 7.35 -1.64 13.56
CA ARG A 393 7.67 -3.07 13.74
C ARG A 393 8.83 -3.52 12.86
N ILE A 394 8.86 -3.09 11.60
CA ILE A 394 9.95 -3.37 10.66
C ILE A 394 11.27 -2.83 11.22
N GLU A 395 11.28 -1.57 11.67
CA GLU A 395 12.47 -0.94 12.23
C GLU A 395 12.95 -1.62 13.50
N ARG A 396 12.03 -2.02 14.39
CA ARG A 396 12.38 -2.77 15.59
C ARG A 396 13.00 -4.12 15.26
N TYR A 397 12.40 -4.85 14.34
CA TYR A 397 12.90 -6.16 13.93
C TYR A 397 14.32 -6.08 13.35
N PHE A 398 14.58 -5.08 12.51
CA PHE A 398 15.90 -4.89 11.89
C PHE A 398 16.89 -4.07 12.74
N GLY A 399 16.51 -3.64 13.95
CA GLY A 399 17.36 -2.82 14.82
C GLY A 399 17.61 -1.40 14.29
N TRP A 400 16.75 -0.91 13.40
CA TRP A 400 16.80 0.44 12.83
C TRP A 400 16.11 1.49 13.68
N PHE A 401 15.27 1.08 14.64
CA PHE A 401 14.49 1.96 15.49
C PHE A 401 15.38 2.74 16.47
N LYS A 402 15.42 4.09 16.38
CA LYS A 402 16.27 4.93 17.26
C LYS A 402 15.48 5.69 18.33
N ASN A 403 14.16 5.46 18.45
CA ASN A 403 13.24 6.06 19.42
C ASN A 403 13.49 7.56 19.73
N ASN A 404 13.67 8.38 18.69
CA ASN A 404 13.90 9.81 18.87
C ASN A 404 12.83 10.65 18.15
N GLU A 405 12.60 11.85 18.67
CA GLU A 405 11.55 12.74 18.17
C GLU A 405 11.75 13.11 16.70
N ILE A 406 13.01 13.31 16.27
CA ILE A 406 13.35 13.73 14.91
C ILE A 406 12.92 12.67 13.89
N GLU A 407 13.22 11.40 14.17
CA GLU A 407 12.83 10.26 13.36
C GLU A 407 11.31 10.08 13.32
N ARG A 408 10.64 10.21 14.46
CA ARG A 408 9.17 10.16 14.52
C ARG A 408 8.50 11.25 13.68
N VAL A 409 8.99 12.49 13.77
CA VAL A 409 8.51 13.61 12.94
C VAL A 409 8.80 13.35 11.46
N CYS A 410 9.97 12.78 11.12
CA CYS A 410 10.28 12.38 9.76
C CYS A 410 9.27 11.34 9.24
N HIS A 411 8.95 10.31 10.03
CA HIS A 411 7.96 9.29 9.65
C HIS A 411 6.60 9.89 9.40
N GLN A 412 6.11 10.71 10.33
CA GLN A 412 4.82 11.40 10.20
C GLN A 412 4.77 12.24 8.92
N ASN A 413 5.83 12.99 8.62
CA ASN A 413 5.88 13.83 7.43
C ASN A 413 5.91 13.00 6.14
N GLN A 414 6.74 11.95 6.05
CA GLN A 414 6.81 11.08 4.87
C GLN A 414 5.49 10.33 4.64
N ILE A 415 4.88 9.81 5.71
CA ILE A 415 3.62 9.08 5.63
C ILE A 415 2.47 10.02 5.29
N ALA A 416 2.41 11.22 5.87
CA ALA A 416 1.40 12.22 5.56
C ALA A 416 1.51 12.71 4.11
N ALA A 417 2.71 12.98 3.62
CA ALA A 417 2.95 13.33 2.22
C ALA A 417 2.49 12.22 1.27
N ALA A 418 2.80 10.96 1.60
CA ALA A 418 2.36 9.83 0.82
C ALA A 418 0.82 9.67 0.83
N ARG A 419 0.16 9.87 1.98
CA ARG A 419 -1.31 9.85 2.08
C ARG A 419 -1.97 10.98 1.30
N ALA A 420 -1.36 12.16 1.26
CA ALA A 420 -1.86 13.27 0.47
C ALA A 420 -1.83 12.92 -1.04
N GLN A 421 -0.72 12.34 -1.52
CA GLN A 421 -0.61 11.86 -2.89
C GLN A 421 -1.64 10.77 -3.20
N ASP A 422 -1.84 9.81 -2.28
CA ASP A 422 -2.89 8.80 -2.39
C ASP A 422 -4.29 9.39 -2.55
N THR A 423 -4.55 10.46 -1.79
CA THR A 423 -5.84 11.12 -1.81
C THR A 423 -6.02 11.85 -3.13
N GLU A 424 -4.99 12.52 -3.64
CA GLU A 424 -5.02 13.13 -4.97
C GLU A 424 -5.26 12.09 -6.06
N ASP A 425 -4.56 10.96 -5.99
CA ASP A 425 -4.67 9.85 -6.94
C ASP A 425 -6.07 9.23 -6.91
N TYR A 426 -6.60 9.01 -5.71
CA TYR A 426 -7.94 8.47 -5.49
C TYR A 426 -9.03 9.48 -5.88
N MET A 427 -8.86 10.77 -5.55
CA MET A 427 -9.83 11.81 -5.93
C MET A 427 -9.85 12.06 -7.43
N TYR A 428 -8.73 11.87 -8.13
CA TYR A 428 -8.69 11.91 -9.58
C TYR A 428 -9.57 10.81 -10.21
N GLU A 429 -9.58 9.61 -9.62
CA GLU A 429 -10.45 8.50 -10.04
C GLU A 429 -11.91 8.72 -9.64
N VAL A 430 -12.17 9.05 -8.38
CA VAL A 430 -13.55 9.26 -7.89
C VAL A 430 -14.20 10.52 -8.49
N GLY A 431 -13.39 11.48 -8.94
CA GLY A 431 -13.88 12.61 -9.74
C GLY A 431 -14.37 12.19 -11.14
N ARG A 432 -13.97 11.01 -11.63
CA ARG A 432 -14.41 10.42 -12.91
C ARG A 432 -15.48 9.34 -12.74
N GLU A 433 -15.55 8.69 -11.59
CA GLU A 433 -16.43 7.55 -11.33
C GLU A 433 -17.01 7.66 -9.91
N GLU A 434 -18.32 7.42 -9.72
CA GLU A 434 -18.93 7.39 -8.38
C GLU A 434 -18.12 6.44 -7.47
N SER A 435 -17.96 6.80 -6.20
CA SER A 435 -17.25 5.95 -5.23
C SER A 435 -17.67 4.50 -5.38
N ILE A 436 -16.71 3.59 -5.53
CA ILE A 436 -17.02 2.18 -5.79
C ILE A 436 -17.68 1.60 -4.55
N ASP A 437 -19.00 1.50 -4.61
CA ASP A 437 -19.78 0.94 -3.54
C ASP A 437 -19.54 -0.57 -3.45
N VAL A 438 -19.40 -1.06 -2.22
CA VAL A 438 -19.35 -2.49 -1.94
C VAL A 438 -20.64 -3.13 -2.46
N GLY A 439 -20.52 -4.12 -3.35
CA GLY A 439 -21.65 -4.76 -4.03
C GLY A 439 -22.03 -4.15 -5.38
N SER A 440 -21.36 -3.08 -5.83
CA SER A 440 -21.46 -2.62 -7.22
C SER A 440 -20.88 -3.66 -8.18
N GLU A 441 -21.32 -3.64 -9.44
CA GLU A 441 -20.84 -4.57 -10.47
C GLU A 441 -19.32 -4.52 -10.64
N VAL A 442 -18.74 -3.31 -10.64
CA VAL A 442 -17.29 -3.11 -10.73
C VAL A 442 -16.57 -3.66 -9.51
N TYR A 443 -17.12 -3.47 -8.30
CA TYR A 443 -16.56 -4.04 -7.08
C TYR A 443 -16.53 -5.57 -7.15
N GLU A 444 -17.63 -6.20 -7.55
CA GLU A 444 -17.73 -7.66 -7.67
C GLU A 444 -16.78 -8.20 -8.76
N LEU A 445 -16.61 -7.50 -9.89
CA LEU A 445 -15.61 -7.85 -10.89
C LEU A 445 -14.19 -7.85 -10.32
N LEU A 446 -13.84 -6.82 -9.53
CA LEU A 446 -12.53 -6.74 -8.89
C LEU A 446 -12.33 -7.84 -7.83
N VAL A 447 -13.37 -8.15 -7.04
CA VAL A 447 -13.35 -9.26 -6.07
C VAL A 447 -13.14 -10.58 -6.78
N ASN A 448 -13.91 -10.86 -7.83
CA ASN A 448 -13.82 -12.10 -8.60
C ASN A 448 -12.44 -12.28 -9.25
N ASN A 449 -11.84 -11.19 -9.74
CA ASN A 449 -10.48 -11.21 -10.28
C ASN A 449 -9.38 -11.42 -9.23
N ASN A 450 -9.69 -11.23 -7.95
CA ASN A 450 -8.71 -11.26 -6.86
C ASN A 450 -9.14 -12.17 -5.69
N VAL A 451 -9.99 -13.17 -5.95
CA VAL A 451 -10.56 -14.03 -4.90
C VAL A 451 -9.49 -14.72 -4.06
N ASN A 452 -8.39 -15.15 -4.68
CA ASN A 452 -7.28 -15.80 -3.97
C ASN A 452 -6.44 -14.76 -3.21
N ASP A 453 -6.20 -13.61 -3.82
CA ASP A 453 -5.51 -12.49 -3.16
C ASP A 453 -6.28 -11.98 -1.93
N MET A 454 -7.61 -12.00 -1.96
CA MET A 454 -8.48 -11.69 -0.81
C MET A 454 -8.22 -12.67 0.34
N GLU A 455 -8.19 -13.97 0.06
CA GLU A 455 -7.92 -15.00 1.06
C GLU A 455 -6.50 -14.86 1.65
N VAL A 456 -5.49 -14.60 0.81
CA VAL A 456 -4.11 -14.36 1.25
C VAL A 456 -3.99 -13.07 2.06
N TYR A 457 -4.68 -11.99 1.67
CA TYR A 457 -4.68 -10.72 2.40
C TYR A 457 -5.26 -10.87 3.81
N TRP A 458 -6.41 -11.51 3.96
CA TRP A 458 -7.01 -11.71 5.28
C TRP A 458 -6.14 -12.59 6.18
N TYR A 459 -5.44 -13.55 5.61
CA TYR A 459 -4.43 -14.32 6.32
C TYR A 459 -3.25 -13.43 6.77
N ALA A 460 -2.75 -12.55 5.90
CA ALA A 460 -1.71 -11.58 6.25
C ALA A 460 -2.16 -10.61 7.36
N VAL A 461 -3.42 -10.17 7.38
CA VAL A 461 -3.98 -9.36 8.47
C VAL A 461 -3.93 -10.10 9.80
N ALA A 462 -4.25 -11.39 9.80
CA ALA A 462 -4.17 -12.20 11.00
C ALA A 462 -2.71 -12.42 11.45
N LEU A 463 -1.79 -12.71 10.52
CA LEU A 463 -0.35 -12.80 10.80
C LEU A 463 0.19 -11.49 11.38
N PHE A 464 -0.23 -10.34 10.85
CA PHE A 464 0.14 -9.03 11.41
C PHE A 464 -0.30 -8.92 12.88
N GLY A 465 -1.50 -9.39 13.23
CA GLY A 465 -1.97 -9.44 14.61
C GLY A 465 -1.13 -10.37 15.50
N GLU A 466 -0.72 -11.53 14.99
CA GLU A 466 0.11 -12.49 15.72
C GLU A 466 1.54 -12.00 15.91
N GLN A 467 2.19 -11.54 14.83
CA GLN A 467 3.53 -10.94 14.86
C GLN A 467 3.59 -9.75 15.81
N GLY A 468 2.52 -8.95 15.88
CA GLY A 468 2.42 -7.81 16.78
C GLY A 468 2.61 -8.13 18.26
N LYS A 469 2.23 -9.34 18.70
CA LYS A 469 2.41 -9.78 20.09
C LYS A 469 3.87 -9.91 20.50
N LEU A 470 4.78 -9.97 19.51
CA LEU A 470 6.21 -10.12 19.69
C LEU A 470 6.92 -8.76 19.78
N PHE A 471 6.20 -7.67 19.50
CA PHE A 471 6.68 -6.30 19.63
C PHE A 471 5.93 -5.62 20.79
N PRO A 472 6.36 -5.82 22.05
CA PRO A 472 5.70 -5.18 23.17
C PRO A 472 5.70 -3.65 22.99
N PRO A 473 4.67 -2.95 23.49
CA PRO A 473 4.65 -1.49 23.45
C PRO A 473 5.92 -0.96 24.12
N PRO A 474 6.47 0.16 23.60
CA PRO A 474 7.64 0.77 24.20
C PRO A 474 7.33 1.10 25.67
N VAL A 475 8.20 0.64 26.56
CA VAL A 475 8.14 1.01 27.98
C VAL A 475 8.75 2.39 28.09
N TRP A 476 7.91 3.41 28.30
CA TRP A 476 8.29 4.81 28.40
C TRP A 476 8.75 5.20 29.81
#